data_AF-A0A0F8XS24-F1
#
_entry.id   AF-A0A0F8XS24-F1
#
_cell.length_a   1.000
_cell.length_b   1.000
_cell.length_c   1.000
_cell.angle_alpha   90.00
_cell.angle_beta   90.00
_cell.angle_gamma   90.00
#
_symmetry.space_group_name_H-M   'P 1'
#
loop_
_entity.id
_entity.type
_entity.pdbx_description
1 polymer ?
#
loop_
_entity_poly.entity_id
_entity_poly.type
_entity_poly.pdbx_seq_one_letter_code
_entity_poly.pdbx_strand_id
1 'polypeptide(L)'
;MPRLDESSDSILYRISQDAKDQVQHAWDGFINFAARDNVLEVALGLIIANAFTTVVKSFVSDMILPIVSLLPFLNRNMDQKFAVLSQGPGFVEGKGYNTLQQARDDGALVLAYGSCPNKTKN
;
A
#
# COMPACT_ATOMS: atom_id res chain seq x y z
N MET A 1 -23.83 52.26 -16.60
CA MET A 1 -23.24 51.27 -15.67
C MET A 1 -24.39 50.68 -14.85
N PRO A 2 -24.66 49.36 -14.93
CA PRO A 2 -25.75 48.72 -14.18
C PRO A 2 -25.43 48.68 -12.67
N ARG A 3 -26.40 48.93 -11.79
CA ARG A 3 -26.26 48.87 -10.33
C ARG A 3 -26.23 47.39 -9.88
N LEU A 4 -25.10 46.93 -9.36
CA LEU A 4 -24.82 45.53 -9.00
C LEU A 4 -24.15 45.42 -7.61
N ASP A 5 -24.66 46.12 -6.59
CA ASP A 5 -24.11 46.03 -5.23
C ASP A 5 -25.16 45.65 -4.17
N GLU A 6 -26.23 46.42 -3.97
CA GLU A 6 -27.15 46.22 -2.83
C GLU A 6 -27.97 44.90 -2.86
N SER A 7 -28.42 44.45 -4.04
CA SER A 7 -29.25 43.24 -4.14
C SER A 7 -28.44 41.94 -4.15
N SER A 8 -27.23 41.98 -4.69
CA SER A 8 -26.32 40.81 -4.73
C SER A 8 -25.73 40.54 -3.35
N ASP A 9 -25.31 41.57 -2.62
CA ASP A 9 -24.73 41.42 -1.29
C ASP A 9 -25.74 40.86 -0.28
N SER A 10 -27.00 41.25 -0.38
CA SER A 10 -28.08 40.72 0.46
C SER A 10 -28.45 39.27 0.14
N ILE A 11 -28.38 38.85 -1.13
CA ILE A 11 -28.56 37.43 -1.52
C ILE A 11 -27.39 36.59 -1.03
N LEU A 12 -26.15 37.06 -1.19
CA LEU A 12 -24.96 36.34 -0.74
C LEU A 12 -24.92 36.19 0.78
N TYR A 13 -25.38 37.22 1.51
CA TYR A 13 -25.47 37.15 2.97
C TYR A 13 -26.47 36.07 3.43
N ARG A 14 -27.65 36.00 2.81
CA ARG A 14 -28.66 34.98 3.14
C ARG A 14 -28.19 33.57 2.78
N ILE A 15 -27.60 33.40 1.60
CA ILE A 15 -27.01 32.13 1.18
C ILE A 15 -25.87 31.72 2.13
N SER A 16 -25.05 32.67 2.57
CA SER A 16 -23.97 32.41 3.53
C SER A 16 -24.50 32.05 4.92
N GLN A 17 -25.62 32.61 5.36
CA GLN A 17 -26.25 32.27 6.63
C GLN A 17 -26.95 30.91 6.58
N ASP A 18 -27.77 30.68 5.55
CA ASP A 18 -28.47 29.41 5.34
C ASP A 18 -27.47 28.25 5.21
N ALA A 19 -26.34 28.47 4.51
CA ALA A 19 -25.27 27.50 4.40
C ALA A 19 -24.57 27.23 5.75
N LYS A 20 -24.35 28.26 6.57
CA LYS A 20 -23.71 28.11 7.88
C LYS A 20 -24.59 27.30 8.83
N ASP A 21 -25.87 27.59 8.87
CA ASP A 21 -26.83 26.90 9.73
C ASP A 21 -26.98 25.43 9.28
N GLN A 22 -27.05 25.18 7.98
CA GLN A 22 -27.12 23.82 7.44
C GLN A 22 -25.84 23.02 7.72
N VAL A 23 -24.65 23.63 7.62
CA VAL A 23 -23.39 22.99 7.97
C VAL A 23 -23.33 22.69 9.46
N GLN A 24 -23.80 23.60 10.32
CA GLN A 24 -23.84 23.38 11.76
C GLN A 24 -24.78 22.21 12.11
N HIS A 25 -25.98 22.16 11.54
CA HIS A 25 -26.90 21.04 11.74
C HIS A 25 -26.37 19.72 11.18
N ALA A 26 -25.69 19.75 10.04
CA ALA A 26 -25.05 18.56 9.47
C ALA A 26 -23.88 18.07 10.35
N TRP A 27 -23.09 19.00 10.92
CA TRP A 27 -22.01 18.68 11.85
C TRP A 27 -22.55 18.03 13.13
N ASP A 28 -23.56 18.63 13.76
CA ASP A 28 -24.19 18.08 14.95
C ASP A 28 -24.80 16.69 14.67
N GLY A 29 -25.45 16.53 13.51
CA GLY A 29 -25.97 15.24 13.05
C GLY A 29 -24.88 14.19 12.83
N PHE A 30 -23.73 14.58 12.27
CA PHE A 30 -22.59 13.70 12.07
C PHE A 30 -21.96 13.27 13.40
N ILE A 31 -21.74 14.20 14.35
CA ILE A 31 -21.19 13.87 15.66
C ILE A 31 -22.13 12.89 16.40
N ASN A 32 -23.44 13.15 16.38
CA ASN A 32 -24.44 12.22 16.93
C ASN A 32 -24.43 10.86 16.22
N PHE A 33 -24.15 10.82 14.92
CA PHE A 33 -24.01 9.58 14.17
C PHE A 33 -22.74 8.81 14.53
N ALA A 34 -21.60 9.49 14.55
CA ALA A 34 -20.30 8.92 14.86
C ALA A 34 -20.20 8.46 16.31
N ALA A 35 -20.90 9.11 17.24
CA ALA A 35 -20.95 8.73 18.65
C ALA A 35 -21.79 7.47 18.94
N ARG A 36 -22.46 6.89 17.93
CA ARG A 36 -23.19 5.63 18.12
C ARG A 36 -22.21 4.49 18.29
N ASP A 37 -22.44 3.66 19.31
CA ASP A 37 -21.58 2.50 19.62
C ASP A 37 -21.38 1.56 18.42
N ASN A 38 -22.45 1.26 17.67
CA ASN A 38 -22.38 0.41 16.47
C ASN A 38 -21.47 0.98 15.37
N VAL A 39 -21.36 2.31 15.26
CA VAL A 39 -20.50 2.96 14.26
C VAL A 39 -19.06 2.98 14.74
N LEU A 40 -18.85 3.29 16.04
CA LEU A 40 -17.52 3.30 16.66
C LEU A 40 -16.88 1.91 16.63
N GLU A 41 -17.62 0.85 16.93
CA GLU A 41 -17.11 -0.52 16.92
C GLU A 41 -16.58 -0.92 15.54
N VAL A 42 -17.35 -0.66 14.48
CA VAL A 42 -16.94 -0.95 13.10
C VAL A 42 -15.74 -0.11 12.70
N ALA A 43 -15.74 1.19 13.01
CA ALA A 43 -14.64 2.09 12.68
C ALA A 43 -13.34 1.70 13.38
N LEU A 44 -13.40 1.42 14.69
CA LEU A 44 -12.25 0.97 15.47
C LEU A 44 -11.71 -0.37 14.98
N GLY A 45 -12.59 -1.32 14.64
CA GLY A 45 -12.20 -2.60 14.06
C GLY A 45 -11.39 -2.43 12.78
N LEU A 46 -11.83 -1.55 11.87
CA LEU A 46 -11.11 -1.26 10.63
C LEU A 46 -9.76 -0.57 10.85
N ILE A 47 -9.70 0.39 11.78
CA ILE A 47 -8.45 1.11 12.11
C ILE A 47 -7.42 0.14 12.67
N ILE A 48 -7.82 -0.70 13.64
CA ILE A 48 -6.93 -1.69 14.27
C ILE A 48 -6.48 -2.73 13.25
N ALA A 49 -7.38 -3.24 12.39
CA ALA A 49 -7.03 -4.22 11.37
C ALA A 49 -5.98 -3.69 10.37
N ASN A 50 -6.11 -2.43 9.93
CA ASN A 50 -5.16 -1.81 9.01
C ASN A 50 -3.80 -1.57 9.68
N ALA A 51 -3.80 -1.04 10.91
CA ALA A 51 -2.58 -0.85 11.68
C ALA A 51 -1.86 -2.18 11.96
N PHE A 52 -2.60 -3.20 12.40
CA PHE A 52 -2.04 -4.53 12.72
C PHE A 52 -1.41 -5.20 11.50
N THR A 53 -2.03 -5.09 10.32
CA THR A 53 -1.47 -5.62 9.07
C THR A 53 -0.11 -5.02 8.76
N THR A 54 0.05 -3.70 8.97
CA THR A 54 1.34 -3.02 8.76
C THR A 54 2.40 -3.52 9.74
N VAL A 55 2.04 -3.67 11.02
CA VAL A 55 2.95 -4.19 12.06
C VAL A 55 3.38 -5.64 11.74
N VAL A 56 2.42 -6.52 11.41
CA VAL A 56 2.72 -7.90 11.04
C VAL A 56 3.59 -7.94 9.79
N LYS A 57 3.33 -7.08 8.80
CA LYS A 57 4.14 -7.03 7.58
C LYS A 57 5.60 -6.66 7.88
N SER A 58 5.84 -5.65 8.72
CA SER A 58 7.20 -5.28 9.15
C SER A 58 7.85 -6.41 9.95
N PHE A 59 7.12 -6.98 10.91
CA PHE A 59 7.62 -8.10 11.72
C PHE A 59 8.00 -9.33 10.87
N VAL A 60 7.15 -9.70 9.93
CA VAL A 60 7.41 -10.81 9.01
C VAL A 60 8.60 -10.47 8.11
N SER A 61 8.65 -9.26 7.56
CA SER A 61 9.77 -8.80 6.72
C SER A 61 11.10 -8.84 7.45
N ASP A 62 11.14 -8.31 8.67
CA ASP A 62 12.39 -7.97 9.33
C ASP A 62 12.90 -9.09 10.24
N MET A 63 12.00 -9.95 10.75
CA MET A 63 12.35 -11.06 11.64
C MET A 63 12.13 -12.43 10.99
N ILE A 64 11.01 -12.65 10.30
CA ILE A 64 10.67 -13.97 9.77
C ILE A 64 11.38 -14.27 8.45
N LEU A 65 11.42 -13.33 7.49
CA LEU A 65 12.09 -13.56 6.20
C LEU A 65 13.58 -13.91 6.35
N PRO A 66 14.39 -13.28 7.23
CA PRO A 66 15.77 -13.69 7.43
C PRO A 66 15.89 -15.11 8.00
N ILE A 67 15.04 -15.47 8.97
CA ILE A 67 15.04 -16.81 9.58
C ILE A 67 14.63 -17.87 8.55
N VAL A 68 13.58 -17.61 7.77
CA VAL A 68 13.11 -18.52 6.71
C VAL A 68 14.13 -18.61 5.56
N SER A 69 14.83 -17.51 5.24
CA SER A 69 15.91 -17.50 4.25
C SER A 69 17.11 -18.34 4.69
N LEU A 70 17.33 -18.51 5.98
CA LEU A 70 18.40 -19.35 6.53
C LEU A 70 18.00 -20.82 6.64
N LEU A 71 16.71 -21.16 6.46
CA LEU A 71 16.25 -22.54 6.43
C LEU A 71 16.52 -23.14 5.02
N PRO A 72 17.48 -24.07 4.88
CA PRO A 72 17.87 -24.64 3.58
C PRO A 72 16.81 -25.57 2.96
N PHE A 73 15.64 -25.72 3.59
CA PHE A 73 14.60 -26.67 3.19
C PHE A 73 13.57 -26.12 2.20
N LEU A 74 13.50 -24.80 1.95
CA LEU A 74 12.59 -24.24 0.93
C LEU A 74 13.22 -24.09 -0.47
N ASN A 75 14.54 -24.24 -0.61
CA ASN A 75 15.26 -24.03 -1.88
C ASN A 75 15.37 -25.29 -2.77
N ARG A 76 14.31 -26.10 -2.83
CA ARG A 76 14.22 -27.21 -3.81
C ARG A 76 12.97 -27.15 -4.70
N ASN A 77 12.42 -25.96 -4.93
CA ASN A 77 11.58 -25.77 -6.11
C ASN A 77 12.49 -25.60 -7.33
N MET A 78 12.50 -26.61 -8.19
CA MET A 78 13.34 -26.74 -9.37
C MET A 78 13.04 -25.72 -10.49
N ASP A 79 12.26 -24.67 -10.20
CA ASP A 79 11.85 -23.60 -11.14
C ASP A 79 12.75 -22.35 -11.09
N GLN A 80 13.64 -22.20 -10.11
CA GLN A 80 14.45 -20.98 -9.93
C GLN A 80 15.95 -21.18 -10.15
N LYS A 81 16.35 -22.00 -11.12
CA LYS A 81 17.77 -22.02 -11.56
C LYS A 81 18.04 -20.82 -12.45
N PHE A 82 18.76 -19.82 -11.92
CA PHE A 82 19.31 -18.70 -12.68
C PHE A 82 20.83 -18.70 -12.59
N ALA A 83 21.48 -18.44 -13.72
CA ALA A 83 22.93 -18.27 -13.79
C ALA A 83 23.24 -16.77 -13.94
N VAL A 84 24.03 -16.22 -13.01
CA VAL A 84 24.49 -14.83 -13.05
C VAL A 84 25.65 -14.77 -14.05
N LEU A 85 25.51 -14.01 -15.13
CA LEU A 85 26.53 -13.91 -16.18
C LEU A 85 27.49 -12.73 -16.00
N SER A 86 27.01 -11.64 -15.40
CA SER A 86 27.84 -10.46 -15.12
C SER A 86 27.54 -10.00 -13.70
N GLN A 87 28.60 -9.94 -12.89
CA GLN A 87 28.53 -9.58 -11.47
C GLN A 87 28.20 -8.08 -11.36
N GLY A 88 27.21 -7.75 -10.51
CA GLY A 88 26.95 -6.37 -10.10
C GLY A 88 27.97 -5.92 -9.05
N PRO A 89 28.08 -4.60 -8.78
CA PRO A 89 29.05 -4.05 -7.83
C PRO A 89 28.85 -4.53 -6.38
N GLY A 90 27.70 -5.11 -6.03
CA GLY A 90 27.42 -5.75 -4.74
C GLY A 90 27.70 -7.25 -4.69
N PHE A 91 28.31 -7.84 -5.72
CA PHE A 91 28.58 -9.28 -5.77
C PHE A 91 29.70 -9.69 -4.81
N VAL A 92 29.34 -10.45 -3.78
CA VAL A 92 30.30 -11.08 -2.86
C VAL A 92 30.48 -12.54 -3.26
N GLU A 93 31.68 -12.88 -3.71
CA GLU A 93 32.08 -14.25 -4.04
C GLU A 93 31.82 -15.17 -2.84
N GLY A 94 30.93 -16.16 -3.02
CA GLY A 94 30.56 -17.14 -1.99
C GLY A 94 29.18 -16.94 -1.35
N LYS A 95 28.54 -15.77 -1.48
CA LYS A 95 27.13 -15.55 -1.03
C LYS A 95 26.12 -15.46 -2.15
N GLY A 96 26.54 -15.04 -3.35
CA GLY A 96 25.67 -14.92 -4.52
C GLY A 96 24.45 -14.02 -4.28
N TYR A 97 23.49 -14.04 -5.21
CA TYR A 97 22.18 -13.42 -5.01
C TYR A 97 21.17 -14.52 -4.66
N ASN A 98 20.36 -14.31 -3.62
CA ASN A 98 19.39 -15.31 -3.17
C ASN A 98 18.11 -15.30 -4.01
N THR A 99 17.84 -14.21 -4.74
CA THR A 99 16.65 -14.06 -5.58
C THR A 99 16.98 -13.34 -6.89
N LEU A 100 16.23 -13.65 -7.94
CA LEU A 100 16.31 -12.98 -9.25
C LEU A 100 16.06 -11.47 -9.16
N GLN A 101 15.20 -11.05 -8.23
CA GLN A 101 14.83 -9.65 -8.07
C GLN A 101 15.96 -8.85 -7.44
N GLN A 102 16.62 -9.40 -6.41
CA GLN A 102 17.82 -8.79 -5.82
C GLN A 102 18.96 -8.64 -6.83
N ALA A 103 19.15 -9.63 -7.71
CA ALA A 103 20.16 -9.55 -8.76
C ALA A 103 19.82 -8.48 -9.82
N ARG A 104 18.54 -8.31 -10.18
CA ARG A 104 18.10 -7.26 -11.11
C ARG A 104 18.20 -5.86 -10.51
N ASP A 105 17.86 -5.72 -9.23
CA ASP A 105 17.91 -4.45 -8.50
C ASP A 105 19.37 -4.00 -8.28
N ASP A 106 20.30 -4.94 -8.13
CA ASP A 106 21.76 -4.68 -8.08
C ASP A 106 22.40 -4.51 -9.48
N GLY A 107 21.57 -4.47 -10.54
CA GLY A 107 22.02 -4.28 -11.92
C GLY A 107 22.80 -5.47 -12.51
N ALA A 108 22.77 -6.64 -11.85
CA ALA A 108 23.43 -7.84 -12.34
C ALA A 108 22.67 -8.45 -13.52
N LEU A 109 23.42 -8.81 -14.57
CA LEU A 109 22.86 -9.46 -15.75
C LEU A 109 22.64 -10.95 -15.45
N VAL A 110 21.37 -11.32 -15.27
CA VAL A 110 20.95 -12.70 -14.94
C VAL A 110 20.32 -13.40 -16.15
N LEU A 111 20.81 -14.61 -16.46
CA LEU A 111 20.13 -15.54 -17.38
C LEU A 111 19.25 -16.50 -16.58
N ALA A 112 17.93 -16.33 -16.73
CA ALA A 112 16.95 -17.26 -16.22
C ALA A 112 16.65 -18.32 -17.29
N TYR A 113 17.18 -19.55 -17.11
CA TYR A 113 17.00 -20.66 -18.06
C TYR A 113 15.74 -21.52 -17.78
N GLY A 114 14.79 -21.02 -16.97
CA GLY A 114 13.59 -21.76 -16.56
C GLY A 114 12.29 -21.40 -17.27
N SER A 115 12.23 -20.28 -17.99
CA SER A 115 11.02 -19.88 -18.72
C SER A 115 11.08 -20.35 -20.18
N CYS A 116 10.84 -21.64 -20.42
CA CYS A 116 10.42 -22.08 -21.75
C CYS A 116 8.93 -21.72 -21.88
N PRO A 117 8.52 -20.78 -22.76
CA PRO A 117 7.12 -20.49 -22.95
C PRO A 117 6.51 -21.59 -23.83
N ASN A 118 6.03 -22.67 -23.24
CA ASN A 118 5.13 -23.56 -23.97
C ASN A 118 3.71 -22.96 -23.97
N LYS A 119 3.48 -22.03 -24.90
CA LYS A 119 2.11 -21.67 -25.28
C LYS A 119 1.55 -22.77 -26.18
N THR A 120 0.96 -23.79 -25.59
CA THR A 120 -0.06 -24.61 -26.25
C THR A 120 -1.38 -24.35 -25.57
N LYS A 121 -2.17 -23.44 -26.16
CA LYS A 121 -3.59 -23.30 -25.86
C LYS A 121 -4.29 -24.60 -26.28
N ASN A 122 -5.10 -25.16 -25.40
CA ASN A 122 -6.34 -25.84 -25.75
C ASN A 122 -7.39 -25.43 -24.73
#